data_AF-A0A820IV83-F1
#
_entry.id   AF-A0A820IV83-F1
#
_cell.length_a   1.000
_cell.length_b   1.000
_cell.length_c   1.000
_cell.angle_alpha   90.00
_cell.angle_beta   90.00
_cell.angle_gamma   90.00
#
_symmetry.space_group_name_H-M   'P 1'
#
loop_
_entity.id
_entity.type
_entity.pdbx_description
1 polymer ?
#
loop_
_entity_poly.entity_id
_entity_poly.type
_entity_poly.pdbx_seq_one_letter_code
_entity_poly.pdbx_strand_id
1 'polypeptide(L)'
;SQLSQPTKLLTDEYALSSSIRSPQTRHNVQQALSAAQGRLRLYTQNTLPKNGLVLYTGIVDDGEQNRETKISICIEPLQPLQRDLYRCETHFITDFLQQQIIDSVNDLNRRRYGIIVIDGNGTLFARIDPKQGTTILKRIQVSLPKKHGRGGQSAARFERLRREAVHNYLTKVAENAKSVFLNNQQHALCNVDGFILSG
;
A
#
# COMPACT_ATOMS: atom_id res chain seq x y z
N SER A 1 18.99 22.11 7.23
CA SER A 1 17.54 22.08 6.93
C SER A 1 17.31 21.13 5.76
N GLN A 2 16.21 20.38 5.74
CA GLN A 2 15.91 19.41 4.66
C GLN A 2 15.90 20.05 3.26
N LEU A 3 15.60 21.35 3.15
CA LEU A 3 15.61 22.11 1.89
C LEU A 3 16.99 22.66 1.48
N SER A 4 17.99 22.67 2.36
CA SER A 4 19.29 23.28 2.06
C SER A 4 20.08 22.51 1.00
N GLN A 5 20.02 21.18 1.04
CA GLN A 5 20.70 20.31 0.07
C GLN A 5 20.09 20.43 -1.34
N PRO A 6 18.76 20.30 -1.55
CA PRO A 6 18.18 20.47 -2.88
C PRO A 6 18.35 21.90 -3.42
N THR A 7 18.33 22.93 -2.57
CA THR A 7 18.58 24.31 -3.02
C THR A 7 20.00 24.51 -3.55
N LYS A 8 20.99 23.93 -2.86
CA LYS A 8 22.40 23.96 -3.31
C LYS A 8 22.55 23.23 -4.64
N LEU A 9 22.00 22.03 -4.74
CA LEU A 9 22.03 21.24 -5.97
C LEU A 9 21.46 22.03 -7.16
N LEU A 10 20.31 22.68 -7.01
CA LEU A 10 19.73 23.49 -8.10
C LEU A 10 20.58 24.71 -8.47
N THR A 11 21.38 25.23 -7.55
CA THR A 11 22.30 26.36 -7.81
C THR A 11 23.53 25.88 -8.56
N ASP A 12 24.06 24.72 -8.18
CA ASP A 12 25.21 24.08 -8.83
C ASP A 12 24.84 23.65 -10.27
N GLU A 13 23.68 23.02 -10.47
CA GLU A 13 23.16 22.66 -11.79
C GLU A 13 22.91 23.88 -12.68
N TYR A 14 22.46 24.99 -12.11
CA TYR A 14 22.31 26.25 -12.85
C TYR A 14 23.66 26.76 -13.34
N ALA A 15 24.70 26.71 -12.50
CA ALA A 15 26.05 27.10 -12.90
C ALA A 15 26.60 26.19 -14.02
N LEU A 16 26.40 24.87 -13.89
CA LEU A 16 26.85 23.89 -14.88
C LEU A 16 26.13 24.04 -16.24
N SER A 17 24.86 24.43 -16.24
CA SER A 17 24.07 24.62 -17.47
C SER A 17 24.69 25.63 -18.45
N SER A 18 25.54 26.55 -17.97
CA SER A 18 26.25 27.52 -18.82
C SER A 18 27.15 26.87 -19.88
N SER A 19 27.62 25.65 -19.62
CA SER A 19 28.51 24.86 -20.48
C SER A 19 27.79 24.13 -21.62
N ILE A 20 26.45 24.19 -21.68
CA ILE A 20 25.66 23.57 -22.76
C ILE A 20 25.93 24.30 -24.08
N ARG A 21 26.27 23.53 -25.13
CA ARG A 21 26.65 24.07 -26.46
C ARG A 21 25.48 24.68 -27.23
N SER A 22 24.29 24.07 -27.14
CA SER A 22 23.09 24.55 -27.82
C SER A 22 22.51 25.77 -27.09
N PRO A 23 22.39 26.96 -27.73
CA PRO A 23 21.91 28.17 -27.07
C PRO A 23 20.44 28.04 -26.65
N GLN A 24 19.59 27.43 -27.48
CA GLN A 24 18.17 27.22 -27.16
C GLN A 24 18.00 26.26 -25.97
N THR A 25 18.68 25.11 -26.01
CA THR A 25 18.62 24.12 -24.92
C THR A 25 19.13 24.70 -23.61
N ARG A 26 20.24 25.45 -23.67
CA ARG A 26 20.79 26.15 -22.51
C ARG A 26 19.78 27.13 -21.90
N HIS A 27 19.14 27.94 -22.74
CA HIS A 27 18.11 28.89 -22.30
C HIS A 27 16.95 28.17 -21.61
N ASN A 28 16.44 27.09 -22.22
CA ASN A 28 15.32 26.33 -21.69
C ASN A 28 15.64 25.68 -20.33
N VAL A 29 16.84 25.09 -20.19
CA VAL A 29 17.32 24.50 -18.93
C VAL A 29 17.47 25.57 -17.84
N GLN A 30 18.09 26.71 -18.16
CA GLN A 30 18.25 27.83 -17.21
C GLN A 30 16.91 28.39 -16.73
N GLN A 31 15.95 28.53 -17.65
CA GLN A 31 14.60 28.96 -17.30
C GLN A 31 13.88 27.97 -16.38
N ALA A 32 13.98 26.67 -16.66
CA ALA A 32 13.37 25.62 -15.86
C ALA A 32 13.97 25.59 -14.45
N LEU A 33 15.31 25.63 -14.34
CA LEU A 33 16.01 25.68 -13.05
C LEU A 33 15.67 26.94 -12.24
N SER A 34 15.59 28.11 -12.90
CA SER A 34 15.17 29.35 -12.24
C SER A 34 13.74 29.26 -11.71
N ALA A 35 12.84 28.64 -12.46
CA ALA A 35 11.47 28.39 -12.02
C ALA A 35 11.43 27.44 -10.82
N ALA A 36 12.25 26.39 -10.83
CA ALA A 36 12.35 25.43 -9.75
C ALA A 36 12.83 26.08 -8.45
N GLN A 37 13.90 26.90 -8.52
CA GLN A 37 14.41 27.67 -7.40
C GLN A 37 13.35 28.64 -6.85
N GLY A 38 12.63 29.34 -7.74
CA GLY A 38 11.54 30.25 -7.36
C GLY A 38 10.42 29.53 -6.60
N ARG A 39 10.01 28.34 -7.06
CA ARG A 39 9.01 27.52 -6.37
C ARG A 39 9.51 26.98 -5.04
N LEU A 40 10.75 26.50 -4.98
CA LEU A 40 11.31 25.94 -3.76
C LEU A 40 11.41 26.99 -2.65
N ARG A 41 11.67 28.25 -2.99
CA ARG A 41 11.67 29.39 -2.04
C ARG A 41 10.32 29.65 -1.37
N LEU A 42 9.21 29.29 -2.01
CA LEU A 42 7.88 29.43 -1.41
C LEU A 42 7.68 28.45 -0.23
N TYR A 43 8.44 27.36 -0.21
CA TYR A 43 8.39 26.38 0.87
C TYR A 43 9.45 26.70 1.92
N THR A 44 9.01 26.89 3.16
CA THR A 44 9.85 26.99 4.35
C THR A 44 9.85 25.63 5.07
N GLN A 45 10.80 25.40 5.97
CA GLN A 45 10.88 24.16 6.76
C GLN A 45 9.58 23.82 7.52
N ASN A 46 8.73 24.80 7.82
CA ASN A 46 7.43 24.61 8.49
C ASN A 46 6.24 24.47 7.52
N THR A 47 6.43 24.69 6.21
CA THR A 47 5.38 24.57 5.18
C THR A 47 5.62 23.41 4.22
N LEU A 48 6.64 22.59 4.50
CA LEU A 48 6.89 21.34 3.80
C LEU A 48 5.75 20.35 4.09
N PRO A 49 5.10 19.79 3.07
CA PRO A 49 4.04 18.81 3.27
C PRO A 49 4.57 17.53 3.93
N LYS A 50 3.69 16.82 4.65
CA LYS A 50 4.09 15.68 5.49
C LYS A 50 4.65 14.52 4.67
N ASN A 51 4.17 14.35 3.44
CA ASN A 51 4.59 13.28 2.55
C ASN A 51 5.79 13.66 1.67
N GLY A 52 6.28 14.90 1.76
CA GLY A 52 7.34 15.44 0.90
C GLY A 52 6.79 16.31 -0.23
N LEU A 53 7.64 16.63 -1.19
CA LEU A 53 7.34 17.57 -2.27
C LEU A 53 7.90 17.04 -3.59
N VAL A 54 7.06 17.01 -4.63
CA VAL A 54 7.48 16.70 -6.00
C VAL A 54 7.32 17.97 -6.85
N LEU A 55 8.37 18.30 -7.60
CA LEU A 55 8.44 19.50 -8.42
C LEU A 55 8.75 19.13 -9.87
N TYR A 56 7.85 19.46 -10.78
CA TYR A 56 8.07 19.36 -12.22
C TYR A 56 8.19 20.75 -12.82
N THR A 57 9.30 21.02 -13.48
CA THR A 57 9.56 22.28 -14.17
C THR A 57 10.16 22.03 -15.53
N GLY A 58 9.65 22.70 -16.55
CA GLY A 58 10.16 22.57 -17.91
C GLY A 58 9.42 23.49 -18.86
N ILE A 59 9.89 23.52 -20.10
CA ILE A 59 9.21 24.15 -21.22
C ILE A 59 8.73 23.00 -22.10
N VAL A 60 7.44 22.98 -22.40
CA VAL A 60 6.81 21.93 -23.20
C VAL A 60 6.10 22.58 -24.37
N ASP A 61 6.24 21.98 -25.54
CA ASP A 61 5.55 22.42 -26.74
C ASP A 61 4.12 21.89 -26.72
N ASP A 62 3.16 22.81 -26.72
CA ASP A 62 1.75 22.45 -26.83
C ASP A 62 1.48 22.11 -28.31
N GLY A 63 1.47 20.80 -28.62
CA GLY A 63 1.56 20.27 -29.98
C GLY A 63 0.46 20.71 -30.96
N GLU A 64 -0.57 21.39 -30.49
CA GLU A 64 -1.64 21.95 -31.31
C GLU A 64 -1.32 23.33 -31.90
N GLN A 65 -0.44 24.11 -31.27
CA GLN A 65 -0.18 25.51 -31.66
C GLN A 65 1.31 25.86 -31.81
N ASN A 66 2.23 24.89 -31.67
CA ASN A 66 3.68 25.15 -31.63
C ASN A 66 4.04 26.28 -30.65
N ARG A 67 3.31 26.37 -29.53
CA ARG A 67 3.56 27.35 -28.47
C ARG A 67 4.35 26.70 -27.36
N GLU A 68 5.53 27.26 -27.10
CA GLU A 68 6.35 26.91 -25.94
C GLU A 68 5.64 27.36 -24.66
N THR A 69 5.14 26.40 -23.89
CA THR A 69 4.46 26.66 -22.61
C THR A 69 5.36 26.30 -21.44
N LYS A 70 5.52 27.26 -20.53
CA LYS A 70 6.29 27.04 -19.30
C LYS A 70 5.45 26.31 -18.26
N ILE A 71 5.87 25.09 -17.93
CA ILE A 71 5.23 24.25 -16.91
C ILE A 71 6.03 24.34 -15.61
N SER A 72 5.32 24.57 -14.51
CA SER A 72 5.88 24.59 -13.16
C SER A 72 4.82 24.12 -12.18
N ILE A 73 4.88 22.85 -11.82
CA ILE A 73 3.88 22.16 -11.01
C ILE A 73 4.54 21.64 -9.73
N CYS A 74 3.90 21.90 -8.59
CA CYS A 74 4.27 21.36 -7.29
C CYS A 74 3.15 20.46 -6.80
N ILE A 75 3.47 19.23 -6.38
CA ILE A 75 2.49 18.25 -5.92
C ILE A 75 3.00 17.64 -4.61
N GLU A 76 2.09 17.48 -3.63
CA GLU A 76 2.32 16.60 -2.48
C GLU A 76 1.98 15.15 -2.88
N PRO A 77 2.91 14.20 -2.72
CA PRO A 77 2.65 12.79 -3.05
C PRO A 77 1.68 12.13 -2.06
N LEU A 78 1.02 11.06 -2.51
CA LEU A 78 0.03 10.32 -1.71
C LEU A 78 0.67 9.56 -0.54
N GLN A 79 1.93 9.16 -0.68
CA GLN A 79 2.71 8.49 0.36
C GLN A 79 4.05 9.20 0.57
N PRO A 80 4.62 9.14 1.79
CA PRO A 80 5.91 9.74 2.10
C PRO A 80 7.04 9.27 1.18
N LEU A 81 7.80 10.23 0.64
CA LEU A 81 9.01 9.93 -0.13
C LEU A 81 10.11 9.37 0.78
N GLN A 82 10.77 8.29 0.35
CA GLN A 82 11.89 7.69 1.08
C GLN A 82 13.26 8.21 0.63
N ARG A 83 13.36 8.75 -0.59
CA ARG A 83 14.61 9.20 -1.19
C ARG A 83 14.40 10.49 -1.97
N ASP A 84 15.43 11.32 -1.99
CA ASP A 84 15.50 12.50 -2.84
C ASP A 84 15.95 12.09 -4.25
N LEU A 85 15.32 12.63 -5.29
CA LEU A 85 15.64 12.36 -6.69
C LEU A 85 15.62 13.66 -7.50
N TYR A 86 16.71 13.89 -8.23
CA TYR A 86 16.81 14.94 -9.24
C TYR A 86 17.14 14.33 -10.60
N ARG A 87 16.37 14.70 -11.64
CA ARG A 87 16.56 14.26 -13.03
C ARG A 87 16.19 15.39 -13.98
N CYS A 88 16.99 15.57 -15.02
CA CYS A 88 16.70 16.44 -16.15
C CYS A 88 16.65 15.55 -17.39
N GLU A 89 15.48 15.45 -18.00
CA GLU A 89 15.21 14.57 -19.14
C GLU A 89 14.35 15.32 -20.17
N THR A 90 14.16 14.73 -21.35
CA THR A 90 13.29 15.25 -22.41
C THR A 90 11.80 15.16 -22.08
N HIS A 91 11.42 14.35 -21.09
CA HIS A 91 10.05 14.15 -20.64
C HIS A 91 10.00 14.08 -19.10
N PHE A 92 8.83 14.35 -18.52
CA PHE A 92 8.64 14.23 -17.08
C PHE A 92 8.50 12.76 -16.68
N ILE A 93 9.39 12.30 -15.80
CA ILE A 93 9.30 10.96 -15.21
C ILE A 93 8.21 10.98 -14.14
N THR A 94 7.06 10.38 -14.44
CA THR A 94 5.90 10.31 -13.53
C THR A 94 5.66 8.93 -12.95
N ASP A 95 6.49 7.93 -13.32
CA ASP A 95 6.36 6.52 -12.91
C ASP A 95 6.14 6.36 -11.40
N PHE A 96 6.89 7.10 -10.59
CA PHE A 96 6.79 7.04 -9.15
C PHE A 96 5.39 7.46 -8.65
N LEU A 97 4.85 8.57 -9.17
CA LEU A 97 3.51 9.05 -8.79
C LEU A 97 2.43 8.11 -9.31
N GLN A 98 2.59 7.59 -10.53
CA GLN A 98 1.66 6.63 -11.10
C GLN A 98 1.60 5.35 -10.26
N GLN A 99 2.74 4.81 -9.82
CA GLN A 99 2.76 3.66 -8.92
C GLN A 99 2.08 3.97 -7.59
N GLN A 100 2.30 5.16 -7.00
CA GLN A 100 1.58 5.55 -5.79
C GLN A 100 0.07 5.65 -5.98
N ILE A 101 -0.39 6.14 -7.14
CA ILE A 101 -1.82 6.19 -7.47
C ILE A 101 -2.35 4.77 -7.62
N ILE A 102 -1.66 3.92 -8.36
CA ILE A 102 -2.01 2.50 -8.53
C ILE A 102 -2.09 1.83 -7.16
N ASP A 103 -1.12 2.04 -6.27
CA ASP A 103 -1.14 1.50 -4.91
C ASP A 103 -2.27 2.07 -4.05
N SER A 104 -2.65 3.32 -4.26
CA SER A 104 -3.76 3.95 -3.54
C SER A 104 -5.14 3.48 -4.02
N VAL A 105 -5.27 3.24 -5.32
CA VAL A 105 -6.50 2.77 -5.97
C VAL A 105 -6.64 1.25 -5.78
N ASN A 106 -5.54 0.52 -5.91
CA ASN A 106 -5.44 -0.91 -5.62
C ASN A 106 -5.18 -1.14 -4.14
N ASP A 107 -6.16 -0.74 -3.33
CA ASP A 107 -6.25 -1.00 -1.88
C ASP A 107 -5.98 -2.48 -1.50
N LEU A 108 -5.93 -3.39 -2.47
CA LEU A 108 -5.35 -4.74 -2.41
C LEU A 108 -4.01 -4.82 -1.67
N ASN A 109 -3.12 -3.83 -1.80
CA ASN A 109 -1.83 -3.80 -1.08
C ASN A 109 -1.95 -3.43 0.41
N ARG A 110 -3.13 -2.98 0.86
CA ARG A 110 -3.50 -2.85 2.28
C ARG A 110 -4.43 -3.95 2.75
N ARG A 111 -5.18 -4.59 1.84
CA ARG A 111 -6.21 -5.56 2.21
C ARG A 111 -5.59 -6.78 2.87
N ARG A 112 -5.98 -7.00 4.12
CA ARG A 112 -5.62 -8.19 4.89
C ARG A 112 -6.77 -9.18 4.81
N TYR A 113 -6.47 -10.43 4.53
CA TYR A 113 -7.48 -11.48 4.49
C TYR A 113 -7.29 -12.44 5.65
N GLY A 114 -8.38 -12.77 6.35
CA GLY A 114 -8.41 -13.82 7.35
C GLY A 114 -8.67 -15.17 6.69
N ILE A 115 -7.86 -16.17 7.00
CA ILE A 115 -8.07 -17.56 6.57
C ILE A 115 -8.52 -18.38 7.77
N ILE A 116 -9.58 -19.15 7.58
CA ILE A 116 -10.04 -20.17 8.52
C ILE A 116 -10.12 -21.50 7.79
N VAL A 117 -9.23 -22.42 8.13
CA VAL A 117 -9.23 -23.79 7.60
C VAL A 117 -9.83 -24.72 8.66
N ILE A 118 -10.99 -25.30 8.41
CA ILE A 118 -11.73 -26.16 9.35
C ILE A 118 -11.66 -27.60 8.87
N ASP A 119 -10.85 -28.43 9.53
CA ASP A 119 -10.78 -29.87 9.29
C ASP A 119 -11.39 -30.66 10.48
N GLY A 120 -11.68 -31.94 10.28
CA GLY A 120 -12.15 -32.86 11.30
C GLY A 120 -11.16 -33.14 12.43
N ASN A 121 -9.87 -32.88 12.20
CA ASN A 121 -8.79 -33.01 13.19
C ASN A 121 -8.45 -31.69 13.91
N GLY A 122 -8.96 -30.55 13.42
CA GLY A 122 -8.62 -29.25 13.97
C GLY A 122 -8.88 -28.09 13.02
N THR A 123 -8.77 -26.88 13.55
CA THR A 123 -8.94 -25.62 12.80
C THR A 123 -7.65 -24.81 12.84
N LEU A 124 -7.30 -24.20 11.72
CA LEU A 124 -6.21 -23.24 11.58
C LEU A 124 -6.79 -21.84 11.30
N PHE A 125 -6.35 -20.86 12.07
CA PHE A 125 -6.62 -19.44 11.84
C PHE A 125 -5.33 -18.77 11.39
N ALA A 126 -5.36 -18.13 10.23
CA ALA A 126 -4.23 -17.42 9.67
C ALA A 126 -4.67 -16.08 9.09
N ARG A 127 -3.71 -15.19 8.86
CA ARG A 127 -3.91 -13.91 8.16
C ARG A 127 -2.92 -13.82 7.02
N ILE A 128 -3.39 -13.37 5.87
CA ILE A 128 -2.53 -13.01 4.74
C ILE A 128 -2.38 -11.49 4.77
N ASP A 129 -1.13 -11.06 4.91
CA ASP A 129 -0.72 -9.68 4.73
C ASP A 129 0.07 -9.56 3.41
N PRO A 130 -0.27 -8.64 2.51
CA PRO A 130 0.46 -8.48 1.24
C PRO A 130 1.95 -8.14 1.45
N LYS A 131 2.29 -7.49 2.57
CA LYS A 131 3.68 -7.11 2.90
C LYS A 131 4.49 -8.20 3.63
N GLN A 132 3.83 -9.03 4.45
CA GLN A 132 4.50 -9.99 5.34
C GLN A 132 4.25 -11.45 4.95
N GLY A 133 3.35 -11.71 3.99
CA GLY A 133 2.92 -13.05 3.62
C GLY A 133 1.89 -13.63 4.60
N THR A 134 1.86 -14.95 4.69
CA THR A 134 0.89 -15.67 5.53
C THR A 134 1.42 -15.82 6.96
N THR A 135 0.66 -15.36 7.94
CA THR A 135 0.95 -15.52 9.37
C THR A 135 -0.09 -16.40 10.04
N ILE A 136 0.36 -17.42 10.76
CA ILE A 136 -0.53 -18.32 11.53
C ILE A 136 -0.82 -17.67 12.87
N LEU A 137 -2.09 -17.40 13.16
CA LEU A 137 -2.52 -16.72 14.38
C LEU A 137 -2.84 -17.73 15.49
N LYS A 138 -3.57 -18.79 15.15
CA LYS A 138 -4.00 -19.79 16.13
C LYS A 138 -4.25 -21.14 15.49
N ARG A 139 -3.99 -22.21 16.22
CA ARG A 139 -4.35 -23.58 15.85
C ARG A 139 -5.14 -24.22 16.97
N ILE A 140 -6.20 -24.94 16.60
CA ILE A 140 -7.02 -25.72 17.51
C ILE A 140 -6.99 -27.16 17.00
N GLN A 141 -6.77 -28.12 17.89
CA GLN A 141 -6.91 -29.53 17.58
C GLN A 141 -8.16 -30.07 18.25
N VAL A 142 -8.91 -30.93 17.55
CA VAL A 142 -10.14 -31.55 18.04
C VAL A 142 -10.18 -32.99 17.58
N SER A 143 -10.65 -33.88 18.46
CA SER A 143 -10.95 -35.27 18.13
C SER A 143 -12.45 -35.46 18.08
N LEU A 144 -13.01 -35.46 16.86
CA LEU A 144 -14.45 -35.68 16.66
C LEU A 144 -14.79 -37.18 16.58
N PRO A 145 -15.98 -37.60 17.06
CA PRO A 145 -16.45 -38.98 16.88
C PRO A 145 -16.56 -39.33 15.39
N LYS A 146 -15.92 -40.44 14.99
CA LYS A 146 -15.97 -40.93 13.61
C LYS A 146 -17.37 -41.45 13.25
N LYS A 147 -17.67 -41.49 11.94
CA LYS A 147 -18.90 -42.12 11.45
C LYS A 147 -18.84 -43.62 11.75
N HIS A 148 -19.83 -44.14 12.46
CA HIS A 148 -20.00 -45.58 12.62
C HIS A 148 -20.69 -46.15 11.37
N GLY A 149 -20.11 -47.20 10.78
CA GLY A 149 -20.63 -47.83 9.56
C GLY A 149 -21.49 -49.09 9.81
N ARG A 150 -21.57 -49.58 11.05
CA ARG A 150 -22.35 -50.77 11.42
C ARG A 150 -23.65 -50.35 12.11
N GLY A 151 -24.78 -50.83 11.60
CA GLY A 151 -26.11 -50.58 12.16
C GLY A 151 -26.33 -51.29 13.49
N GLY A 152 -27.34 -50.85 14.25
CA GLY A 152 -27.74 -51.43 15.53
C GLY A 152 -28.61 -50.49 16.36
N GLN A 153 -29.14 -50.97 17.49
CA GLN A 153 -30.00 -50.19 18.39
C GLN A 153 -29.34 -48.89 18.88
N SER A 154 -28.02 -48.89 19.02
CA SER A 154 -27.24 -47.73 19.43
C SER A 154 -26.86 -46.77 18.30
N ALA A 155 -27.14 -47.09 17.03
CA ALA A 155 -26.70 -46.30 15.88
C ALA A 155 -27.24 -44.85 15.93
N ALA A 156 -28.54 -44.68 16.19
CA ALA A 156 -29.17 -43.37 16.30
C ALA A 156 -28.56 -42.50 17.44
N ARG A 157 -28.20 -43.13 18.56
CA ARG A 157 -27.53 -42.45 19.69
C ARG A 157 -26.16 -41.93 19.28
N PHE A 158 -25.35 -42.74 18.59
CA PHE A 158 -24.02 -42.33 18.15
C PHE A 158 -24.06 -41.22 17.10
N GLU A 159 -25.04 -41.24 16.21
CA GLU A 159 -25.26 -40.14 15.26
C GLU A 159 -25.64 -38.83 15.97
N ARG A 160 -26.51 -38.89 16.99
CA ARG A 160 -26.85 -37.73 17.82
C ARG A 160 -25.62 -37.16 18.51
N LEU A 161 -24.85 -38.02 19.18
CA LEU A 161 -23.62 -37.63 19.88
C LEU A 161 -22.61 -36.98 18.93
N ARG A 162 -22.49 -37.50 17.70
CA ARG A 162 -21.63 -36.94 16.66
C ARG A 162 -22.10 -35.56 16.20
N ARG A 163 -23.40 -35.37 15.94
CA ARG A 163 -23.96 -34.07 15.54
C ARG A 163 -23.74 -33.02 16.62
N GLU A 164 -23.97 -33.39 17.87
CA GLU A 164 -23.76 -32.53 19.04
C GLU A 164 -22.28 -32.13 19.18
N ALA A 165 -21.35 -33.08 19.04
CA ALA A 165 -19.92 -32.80 19.06
C ALA A 165 -19.48 -31.86 17.92
N VAL A 166 -20.00 -32.05 16.71
CA VAL A 166 -19.73 -31.17 15.56
C VAL A 166 -20.29 -29.77 15.79
N HIS A 167 -21.50 -29.66 16.33
CA HIS A 167 -22.11 -28.36 16.64
C HIS A 167 -21.26 -27.60 17.67
N ASN A 168 -20.88 -28.26 18.77
CA ASN A 168 -20.02 -27.66 19.79
C ASN A 168 -18.66 -27.23 19.23
N TYR A 169 -18.10 -28.02 18.31
CA TYR A 169 -16.86 -27.66 17.62
C TYR A 169 -17.02 -26.40 16.76
N LEU A 170 -18.07 -26.31 15.94
CA LEU A 170 -18.33 -25.14 15.09
C LEU A 170 -18.58 -23.88 15.93
N THR A 171 -19.32 -23.98 17.04
CA THR A 171 -19.53 -22.88 17.97
C THR A 171 -18.20 -22.41 18.57
N LYS A 172 -17.35 -23.34 19.00
CA LYS A 172 -16.01 -23.02 19.51
C LYS A 172 -15.14 -22.35 18.44
N VAL A 173 -15.21 -22.80 17.17
CA VAL A 173 -14.48 -22.19 16.06
C VAL A 173 -14.94 -20.76 15.82
N ALA A 174 -16.26 -20.52 15.84
CA ALA A 174 -16.83 -19.18 15.64
C ALA A 174 -16.43 -18.21 16.76
N GLU A 175 -16.44 -18.64 18.02
CA GLU A 175 -15.98 -17.83 19.15
C GLU A 175 -14.48 -17.49 19.05
N ASN A 176 -13.66 -18.46 18.62
CA ASN A 176 -12.25 -18.22 18.40
C ASN A 176 -11.99 -17.29 17.21
N ALA A 177 -12.76 -17.41 16.13
CA ALA A 177 -12.69 -16.49 15.00
C ALA A 177 -12.98 -15.05 15.45
N LYS A 178 -14.01 -14.86 16.28
CA LYS A 178 -14.33 -13.57 16.89
C LYS A 178 -13.17 -13.04 17.71
N SER A 179 -12.60 -13.85 18.60
CA SER A 179 -11.45 -13.43 19.43
C SER A 179 -10.18 -13.10 18.64
N VAL A 180 -9.96 -13.74 17.48
CA VAL A 180 -8.74 -13.60 16.68
C VAL A 180 -8.84 -12.43 15.70
N PHE A 181 -10.01 -12.20 15.10
CA PHE A 181 -10.18 -11.23 14.03
C PHE A 181 -10.90 -9.94 14.43
N LEU A 182 -11.58 -9.89 15.58
CA LEU A 182 -12.18 -8.65 16.09
C LEU A 182 -11.30 -8.02 17.17
N ASN A 183 -10.97 -6.73 17.00
CA ASN A 183 -10.21 -5.98 17.99
C ASN A 183 -11.11 -5.59 19.17
N ASN A 184 -10.67 -5.90 20.40
CA ASN A 184 -11.43 -5.63 21.62
C ASN A 184 -11.59 -4.14 21.97
N GLN A 185 -10.76 -3.25 21.41
CA GLN A 185 -10.77 -1.82 21.80
C GLN A 185 -11.73 -0.95 20.98
N GLN A 186 -12.14 -1.41 19.80
CA GLN A 186 -13.10 -0.72 18.95
C GLN A 186 -14.07 -1.78 18.45
N HIS A 187 -15.12 -2.03 19.25
CA HIS A 187 -16.20 -2.99 19.00
C HIS A 187 -16.93 -2.71 17.67
N ALA A 188 -16.28 -2.92 16.53
CA ALA A 188 -16.84 -2.86 15.16
C ALA A 188 -15.77 -3.08 14.07
N LEU A 189 -14.48 -2.86 14.36
CA LEU A 189 -13.45 -2.89 13.32
C LEU A 189 -12.77 -4.26 13.28
N CYS A 190 -13.13 -5.03 12.25
CA CYS A 190 -12.45 -6.26 11.87
C CYS A 190 -11.00 -5.93 11.50
N ASN A 191 -10.04 -6.74 11.94
CA ASN A 191 -8.63 -6.55 11.62
C ASN A 191 -8.25 -7.01 10.19
N VAL A 192 -9.23 -7.55 9.46
CA VAL A 192 -9.15 -8.04 8.09
C VAL A 192 -10.32 -7.50 7.27
N ASP A 193 -10.08 -7.29 5.98
CA ASP A 193 -11.04 -6.75 5.00
C ASP A 193 -11.97 -7.84 4.44
N GLY A 194 -11.59 -9.11 4.59
CA GLY A 194 -12.39 -10.24 4.15
C GLY A 194 -11.94 -11.56 4.75
N PHE A 195 -12.79 -12.58 4.60
CA PHE A 195 -12.54 -13.93 5.08
C PHE A 195 -12.52 -14.94 3.95
N ILE A 196 -11.62 -15.92 4.06
CA ILE A 196 -11.54 -17.11 3.23
C ILE A 196 -11.78 -18.30 4.15
N LEU A 197 -12.89 -19.00 3.92
CA LEU A 197 -13.26 -20.22 4.64
C LEU A 197 -12.90 -21.42 3.76
N SER A 198 -12.17 -22.37 4.33
CA SER A 198 -11.77 -23.62 3.67
C SER A 198 -11.90 -24.77 4.66
N GLY A 199 -12.08 -26.00 4.18
CA GLY A 199 -12.24 -27.19 5.02
C GLY A 199 -12.29 -28.47 4.20
#